data_AF-A0A356WXZ0-F1
#
_entry.id   AF-A0A356WXZ0-F1
#
_cell.length_a   1.000
_cell.length_b   1.000
_cell.length_c   1.000
_cell.angle_alpha   90.00
_cell.angle_beta   90.00
_cell.angle_gamma   90.00
#
_symmetry.space_group_name_H-M   'P 1'
#
loop_
_entity.id
_entity.type
_entity.pdbx_description
1 polymer ?
#
loop_
_entity_poly.entity_id
_entity_poly.type
_entity_poly.pdbx_seq_one_letter_code
_entity_poly.pdbx_strand_id
1 'polypeptide(L)'
;MKTINPANGKVLQEYSEMEIGEIDSIIQKANTAQENWKTKSFEERAEYLRKIAEILKARKHDLAELMAREMGKPLAQGVGEAEKCGWVCEYYADNAASFLEDDMIETDASKSYVTFNPMGVVLAIMPWNFPFWQLFRFAAPALMAGNGAVLKHSENSTGCALEIEKIIHEAGIPEDLFRTIIRDKSG
;
A
#
# COMPACT_ATOMS: atom_id res chain seq x y z
N MET A 1 -0.92 8.13 -19.97
CA MET A 1 -1.76 8.82 -18.95
C MET A 1 -1.19 10.19 -18.55
N LYS A 2 -1.99 11.11 -17.99
CA LYS A 2 -1.51 12.41 -17.48
C LYS A 2 -2.24 12.86 -16.22
N THR A 3 -1.55 13.61 -15.35
CA THR A 3 -2.17 14.26 -14.18
C THR A 3 -2.35 15.75 -14.46
N ILE A 4 -3.47 16.32 -13.99
CA ILE A 4 -3.88 17.69 -14.27
C ILE A 4 -4.22 18.35 -12.93
N ASN A 5 -3.71 19.56 -12.72
CA ASN A 5 -4.03 20.32 -11.53
C ASN A 5 -5.49 20.81 -11.61
N PRO A 6 -6.38 20.41 -10.69
CA PRO A 6 -7.80 20.77 -10.78
C PRO A 6 -8.06 22.25 -10.51
N ALA A 7 -7.14 22.96 -9.85
CA ALA A 7 -7.31 24.38 -9.53
C ALA A 7 -7.04 25.32 -10.72
N ASN A 8 -6.29 24.88 -11.73
CA ASN A 8 -5.91 25.73 -12.86
C ASN A 8 -5.94 25.03 -14.24
N GLY A 9 -6.27 23.73 -14.29
CA GLY A 9 -6.37 22.95 -15.52
C GLY A 9 -5.04 22.63 -16.22
N LYS A 10 -3.89 22.98 -15.62
CA LYS A 10 -2.57 22.74 -16.23
C LYS A 10 -2.14 21.29 -16.02
N VAL A 11 -1.52 20.71 -17.05
CA VAL A 11 -0.87 19.41 -16.97
C VAL A 11 0.27 19.50 -15.95
N LEU A 12 0.30 18.54 -15.03
CA LEU A 12 1.36 18.40 -14.03
C LEU A 12 2.48 17.50 -14.55
N GLN A 13 2.10 16.30 -15.01
CA GLN A 13 3.03 15.30 -15.50
C GLN A 13 2.32 14.32 -16.45
N GLU A 14 3.10 13.75 -17.36
CA GLU A 14 2.69 12.67 -18.26
C GLU A 14 3.42 11.38 -17.87
N TYR A 15 2.71 10.26 -17.99
CA TYR A 15 3.17 8.93 -17.61
C TYR A 15 2.90 7.96 -18.75
N SER A 16 3.93 7.23 -19.16
CA SER A 16 3.79 6.13 -20.10
C SER A 16 3.04 4.97 -19.45
N GLU A 17 2.14 4.35 -20.20
CA GLU A 17 1.45 3.15 -19.75
C GLU A 17 2.37 1.94 -19.88
N MET A 18 2.25 1.02 -18.93
CA MET A 18 2.99 -0.24 -18.93
C MET A 18 2.37 -1.21 -19.92
N GLU A 19 3.24 -1.90 -20.65
CA GLU A 19 2.84 -2.97 -21.55
C GLU A 19 2.41 -4.22 -20.76
N ILE A 20 1.56 -5.06 -21.35
CA ILE A 20 1.02 -6.26 -20.67
C ILE A 20 2.16 -7.17 -20.19
N GLY A 21 3.21 -7.36 -21.00
CA GLY A 21 4.36 -8.18 -20.62
C GLY A 21 5.15 -7.63 -19.43
N GLU A 22 5.18 -6.31 -19.23
CA GLU A 22 5.80 -5.69 -18.07
C GLU A 22 4.97 -5.95 -16.80
N ILE A 23 3.65 -5.83 -16.92
CA ILE A 23 2.70 -6.11 -15.85
C ILE A 23 2.77 -7.59 -15.42
N ASP A 24 2.78 -8.51 -16.38
CA ASP A 24 2.93 -9.95 -16.11
C ASP A 24 4.24 -10.22 -15.36
N SER A 25 5.34 -9.57 -15.75
CA SER A 25 6.62 -9.68 -15.06
C SER A 25 6.56 -9.15 -13.62
N ILE A 26 5.89 -8.01 -13.39
CA ILE A 26 5.67 -7.45 -12.05
C ILE A 26 4.91 -8.45 -11.18
N ILE A 27 3.82 -9.02 -11.69
CA ILE A 27 2.98 -9.97 -10.94
C ILE A 27 3.77 -11.24 -10.57
N GLN A 28 4.55 -11.79 -11.51
CA GLN A 28 5.39 -12.97 -11.26
C GLN A 28 6.45 -12.71 -10.18
N LYS A 29 7.12 -11.56 -10.25
CA LYS A 29 8.12 -11.17 -9.25
C LYS A 29 7.49 -10.90 -7.89
N ALA A 30 6.32 -10.27 -7.85
CA ALA A 30 5.58 -10.03 -6.61
C ALA A 30 5.20 -11.34 -5.92
N ASN A 31 4.74 -12.34 -6.67
CA ASN A 31 4.44 -13.67 -6.12
C ASN A 31 5.70 -14.30 -5.51
N THR A 32 6.83 -14.21 -6.21
CA THR A 32 8.11 -14.74 -5.71
C THR A 32 8.59 -14.01 -4.45
N ALA A 33 8.44 -12.68 -4.41
CA ALA A 33 8.79 -11.86 -3.25
C ALA A 33 7.88 -12.19 -2.05
N GLN A 34 6.60 -12.43 -2.30
CA GLN A 34 5.61 -12.76 -1.26
C GLN A 34 5.90 -14.11 -0.60
N GLU A 35 6.38 -15.10 -1.35
CA GLU A 35 6.80 -16.40 -0.78
C GLU A 35 7.92 -16.25 0.26
N ASN A 36 8.81 -15.27 0.09
CA ASN A 36 9.82 -14.93 1.10
C ASN A 36 9.25 -14.04 2.21
N TRP A 37 8.32 -13.15 1.89
CA TRP A 37 7.72 -12.24 2.88
C TRP A 37 6.88 -12.97 3.93
N LYS A 38 6.12 -13.99 3.54
CA LYS A 38 5.26 -14.75 4.46
C LYS A 38 6.02 -15.52 5.53
N THR A 39 7.32 -15.77 5.34
CA THR A 39 8.15 -16.50 6.32
C THR A 39 8.71 -15.59 7.42
N LYS A 40 8.64 -14.26 7.25
CA LYS A 40 9.03 -13.31 8.29
C LYS A 40 8.14 -13.43 9.51
N SER A 41 8.66 -13.08 10.69
CA SER A 41 7.83 -12.98 11.90
C SER A 41 6.95 -11.72 11.86
N PHE A 42 5.96 -11.64 12.76
CA PHE A 42 5.17 -10.42 12.91
C PHE A 42 6.02 -9.24 13.37
N GLU A 43 7.01 -9.47 14.23
CA GLU A 43 7.96 -8.46 14.71
C GLU A 43 8.77 -7.88 13.56
N GLU A 44 9.35 -8.74 12.70
CA GLU A 44 10.08 -8.29 11.52
C GLU A 44 9.18 -7.45 10.60
N ARG A 45 7.96 -7.91 10.32
CA ARG A 45 7.02 -7.16 9.46
C ARG A 45 6.61 -5.82 10.09
N ALA A 46 6.41 -5.78 11.40
CA ALA A 46 6.05 -4.59 12.15
C ALA A 46 7.12 -3.50 12.07
N GLU A 47 8.40 -3.84 12.06
CA GLU A 47 9.49 -2.87 11.89
C GLU A 47 9.37 -2.07 10.59
N TYR A 48 9.03 -2.73 9.47
CA TYR A 48 8.83 -2.04 8.20
C TYR A 48 7.62 -1.10 8.24
N LEU A 49 6.50 -1.51 8.84
CA LEU A 49 5.33 -0.65 8.98
C LEU A 49 5.60 0.57 9.86
N ARG A 50 6.37 0.41 10.95
CA ARG A 50 6.77 1.55 11.78
C ARG A 50 7.65 2.53 11.01
N LYS A 51 8.59 2.05 10.19
CA LYS A 51 9.38 2.91 9.29
C LYS A 51 8.51 3.65 8.27
N ILE A 52 7.53 2.98 7.66
CA ILE A 52 6.55 3.63 6.78
C ILE A 52 5.83 4.76 7.53
N ALA A 53 5.39 4.50 8.77
CA ALA A 53 4.70 5.49 9.59
C ALA A 53 5.58 6.72 9.88
N GLU A 54 6.85 6.51 10.22
CA GLU A 54 7.83 7.58 10.42
C GLU A 54 7.98 8.45 9.16
N ILE A 55 8.18 7.83 7.99
CA ILE A 55 8.34 8.53 6.72
C ILE A 55 7.08 9.34 6.37
N LEU A 56 5.90 8.74 6.48
CA LEU A 56 4.62 9.40 6.22
C LEU A 56 4.42 10.63 7.11
N LYS A 57 4.73 10.52 8.40
CA LYS A 57 4.60 11.62 9.36
C LYS A 57 5.65 12.70 9.12
N ALA A 58 6.89 12.32 8.82
CA ALA A 58 7.97 13.26 8.53
C ALA A 58 7.71 14.09 7.26
N ARG A 59 7.12 13.46 6.23
CA ARG A 59 6.89 14.06 4.92
C ARG A 59 5.47 14.59 4.72
N LYS A 60 4.64 14.63 5.77
CA LYS A 60 3.20 14.95 5.71
C LYS A 60 2.85 16.23 4.95
N HIS A 61 3.71 17.26 5.03
CA HIS A 61 3.50 18.52 4.31
C HIS A 61 3.71 18.37 2.81
N ASP A 62 4.81 17.74 2.39
CA ASP A 62 5.10 17.48 0.97
C ASP A 62 4.01 16.58 0.35
N LEU A 63 3.57 15.56 1.09
CA LEU A 63 2.51 14.66 0.64
C LEU A 63 1.17 15.40 0.51
N ALA A 64 0.88 16.34 1.43
CA ALA A 64 -0.30 17.19 1.33
C ALA A 64 -0.26 18.11 0.11
N GLU A 65 0.90 18.67 -0.24
CA GLU A 65 1.07 19.47 -1.45
C GLU A 65 0.90 18.63 -2.72
N LEU A 66 1.42 17.41 -2.75
CA LEU A 66 1.21 16.48 -3.85
C LEU A 66 -0.28 16.18 -4.06
N MET A 67 -0.98 15.83 -2.98
CA MET A 67 -2.44 15.58 -3.02
C MET A 67 -3.22 16.82 -3.46
N ALA A 68 -2.83 18.00 -2.97
CA ALA A 68 -3.46 19.25 -3.37
C ALA A 68 -3.26 19.54 -4.87
N ARG A 69 -2.05 19.31 -5.37
CA ARG A 69 -1.74 19.51 -6.79
C ARG A 69 -2.50 18.53 -7.68
N GLU A 70 -2.50 17.24 -7.37
CA GLU A 70 -3.09 16.22 -8.25
C GLU A 70 -4.61 16.12 -8.17
N MET A 71 -5.20 16.33 -6.99
CA MET A 71 -6.65 16.11 -6.80
C MET A 71 -7.37 17.19 -5.99
N GLY A 72 -6.68 18.30 -5.65
CA GLY A 72 -7.33 19.48 -5.07
C GLY A 72 -7.63 19.38 -3.59
N LYS A 73 -7.01 18.44 -2.85
CA LYS A 73 -7.19 18.33 -1.39
C LYS A 73 -6.77 19.63 -0.70
N PRO A 74 -7.56 20.17 0.25
CA PRO A 74 -7.07 21.21 1.14
C PRO A 74 -5.85 20.73 1.92
N LEU A 75 -4.79 21.54 2.02
CA LEU A 75 -3.51 21.14 2.63
C LEU A 75 -3.67 20.58 4.04
N ALA A 76 -4.49 21.21 4.88
CA ALA A 76 -4.76 20.73 6.24
C ALA A 76 -5.38 19.31 6.25
N GLN A 77 -6.26 19.01 5.29
CA GLN A 77 -6.83 17.66 5.15
C GLN A 77 -5.80 16.66 4.60
N GLY A 78 -4.91 17.10 3.70
CA GLY A 78 -3.80 16.28 3.20
C GLY A 78 -2.82 15.89 4.30
N VAL A 79 -2.47 16.83 5.19
CA VAL A 79 -1.64 16.56 6.36
C VAL A 79 -2.31 15.53 7.27
N GLY A 80 -3.60 15.72 7.58
CA GLY A 80 -4.37 14.77 8.38
C GLY A 80 -4.48 13.38 7.73
N GLU A 81 -4.55 13.31 6.39
CA GLU A 81 -4.52 12.03 5.68
C GLU A 81 -3.17 11.31 5.83
N ALA A 82 -2.05 12.01 5.64
CA ALA A 82 -0.71 11.43 5.81
C ALA A 82 -0.48 10.95 7.25
N GLU A 83 -0.88 11.74 8.26
CA GLU A 83 -0.81 11.35 9.67
C GLU A 83 -1.66 10.12 9.97
N LYS A 84 -2.87 10.05 9.42
CA LYS A 84 -3.76 8.90 9.57
C LYS A 84 -3.20 7.63 8.91
N CYS A 85 -2.52 7.77 7.78
CA CYS A 85 -1.81 6.67 7.14
C CYS A 85 -0.66 6.14 8.03
N GLY A 86 0.12 7.05 8.64
CA GLY A 86 1.15 6.64 9.59
C GLY A 86 0.55 5.93 10.82
N TRP A 87 -0.54 6.46 11.37
CA TRP A 87 -1.24 5.85 12.50
C TRP A 87 -1.73 4.41 12.20
N VAL A 88 -2.33 4.16 11.02
CA VAL A 88 -2.82 2.80 10.72
C VAL A 88 -1.69 1.80 10.52
N CYS A 89 -0.53 2.24 10.03
CA CYS A 89 0.66 1.42 9.97
C CYS A 89 1.14 1.03 11.36
N GLU A 90 1.22 1.96 12.31
CA GLU A 90 1.56 1.67 13.71
C GLU A 90 0.53 0.75 14.37
N TYR A 91 -0.76 1.03 14.16
CA TYR A 91 -1.84 0.23 14.72
C TYR A 91 -1.73 -1.25 14.31
N TYR A 92 -1.52 -1.54 13.03
CA TYR A 92 -1.35 -2.94 12.60
C TYR A 92 0.00 -3.52 12.98
N ALA A 93 1.08 -2.72 13.03
CA ALA A 93 2.37 -3.17 13.54
C ALA A 93 2.28 -3.66 15.00
N ASP A 94 1.45 -3.00 15.81
CA ASP A 94 1.30 -3.32 17.24
C ASP A 94 0.28 -4.43 17.51
N ASN A 95 -0.75 -4.58 16.67
CA ASN A 95 -1.92 -5.42 17.00
C ASN A 95 -2.14 -6.61 16.05
N ALA A 96 -1.54 -6.64 14.85
CA ALA A 96 -1.87 -7.66 13.85
C ALA A 96 -1.51 -9.09 14.29
N ALA A 97 -0.47 -9.28 15.11
CA ALA A 97 -0.11 -10.59 15.64
C ALA A 97 -1.29 -11.21 16.42
N SER A 98 -1.89 -10.44 17.34
CA SER A 98 -3.04 -10.88 18.14
C SER A 98 -4.29 -11.12 17.28
N PHE A 99 -4.51 -10.31 16.25
CA PHE A 99 -5.64 -10.51 15.33
C PHE A 99 -5.56 -11.80 14.51
N LEU A 100 -4.35 -12.36 14.36
CA LEU A 100 -4.06 -13.50 13.50
C LEU A 100 -3.60 -14.73 14.30
N GLU A 101 -3.78 -14.72 15.63
CA GLU A 101 -3.57 -15.89 16.47
C GLU A 101 -4.50 -17.04 16.07
N ASP A 102 -4.03 -18.26 16.29
CA ASP A 102 -4.85 -19.46 16.08
C ASP A 102 -6.05 -19.45 17.04
N ASP A 103 -7.26 -19.59 16.49
CA ASP A 103 -8.49 -19.70 17.29
C ASP A 103 -8.77 -21.17 17.60
N MET A 104 -8.58 -21.56 18.85
CA MET A 104 -8.68 -22.94 19.30
C MET A 104 -10.15 -23.39 19.38
N ILE A 105 -10.49 -24.48 18.70
CA ILE A 105 -11.85 -25.02 18.65
C ILE A 105 -11.95 -26.26 19.52
N GLU A 106 -12.92 -26.27 20.43
CA GLU A 106 -13.22 -27.44 21.25
C GLU A 106 -13.87 -28.53 20.38
N THR A 107 -13.20 -29.68 20.30
CA THR A 107 -13.66 -30.88 19.59
C THR A 107 -13.17 -32.12 20.34
N ASP A 108 -13.66 -33.30 19.95
CA ASP A 108 -13.17 -34.58 20.50
C ASP A 108 -11.73 -34.94 20.05
N ALA A 109 -11.10 -34.12 19.19
CA ALA A 109 -9.73 -34.34 18.73
C ALA A 109 -8.69 -33.77 19.72
N SER A 110 -7.44 -34.21 19.58
CA SER A 110 -6.34 -33.77 20.46
C SER A 110 -5.92 -32.31 20.26
N LYS A 111 -6.11 -31.76 19.05
CA LYS A 111 -5.91 -30.34 18.73
C LYS A 111 -6.77 -29.96 17.53
N SER A 112 -7.58 -28.92 17.65
CA SER A 112 -8.36 -28.33 16.55
C SER A 112 -8.29 -26.82 16.67
N TYR A 113 -8.06 -26.13 15.56
CA TYR A 113 -7.95 -24.66 15.53
C TYR A 113 -8.22 -24.12 14.12
N VAL A 114 -8.60 -22.85 14.07
CA VAL A 114 -8.63 -22.03 12.85
C VAL A 114 -7.34 -21.21 12.83
N THR A 115 -6.72 -21.10 11.65
CA THR A 115 -5.49 -20.32 11.45
C THR A 115 -5.64 -19.39 10.26
N PHE A 116 -4.92 -18.27 10.29
CA PHE A 116 -5.05 -17.20 9.30
C PHE A 116 -3.77 -17.08 8.47
N ASN A 117 -3.74 -17.78 7.34
CA ASN A 117 -2.61 -17.75 6.42
C ASN A 117 -2.77 -16.65 5.35
N PRO A 118 -1.66 -16.05 4.88
CA PRO A 118 -1.71 -15.12 3.75
C PRO A 118 -2.23 -15.80 2.48
N MET A 119 -2.95 -15.02 1.67
CA MET A 119 -3.50 -15.47 0.40
C MET A 119 -2.52 -15.36 -0.76
N GLY A 120 -1.53 -14.46 -0.68
CA GLY A 120 -0.57 -14.20 -1.75
C GLY A 120 -0.43 -12.72 -2.07
N VAL A 121 -0.36 -12.37 -3.35
CA VAL A 121 -0.34 -10.98 -3.83
C VAL A 121 -1.75 -10.51 -4.14
N VAL A 122 -2.12 -9.33 -3.62
CA VAL A 122 -3.46 -8.74 -3.80
C VAL A 122 -3.38 -7.55 -4.76
N LEU A 123 -4.23 -7.55 -5.79
CA LEU A 123 -4.43 -6.41 -6.68
C LEU A 123 -5.31 -5.35 -5.98
N ALA A 124 -4.74 -4.18 -5.75
CA ALA A 124 -5.39 -3.03 -5.12
C ALA A 124 -5.81 -2.00 -6.18
N ILE A 125 -7.10 -1.92 -6.49
CA ILE A 125 -7.67 -0.91 -7.40
C ILE A 125 -8.23 0.24 -6.58
N MET A 126 -7.57 1.40 -6.59
CA MET A 126 -7.83 2.48 -5.63
C MET A 126 -8.34 3.79 -6.28
N PRO A 127 -9.33 4.48 -5.69
CA PRO A 127 -9.87 5.76 -6.20
C PRO A 127 -9.03 6.97 -5.76
N TRP A 128 -9.23 8.13 -6.39
CA TRP A 128 -8.43 9.35 -6.19
C TRP A 128 -8.79 10.21 -4.97
N ASN A 129 -9.93 10.00 -4.31
CA ASN A 129 -10.46 10.94 -3.31
C ASN A 129 -9.67 10.99 -1.99
N PHE A 130 -9.04 9.87 -1.63
CA PHE A 130 -8.12 9.71 -0.50
C PHE A 130 -6.93 8.87 -0.98
N PRO A 131 -6.04 9.46 -1.79
CA PRO A 131 -5.11 8.70 -2.61
C PRO A 131 -4.10 7.90 -1.77
N PHE A 132 -3.77 8.35 -0.56
CA PHE A 132 -2.90 7.60 0.35
C PHE A 132 -3.72 6.69 1.27
N TRP A 133 -4.78 7.23 1.89
CA TRP A 133 -5.53 6.48 2.91
C TRP A 133 -6.26 5.25 2.35
N GLN A 134 -6.77 5.30 1.12
CA GLN A 134 -7.42 4.14 0.51
C GLN A 134 -6.46 2.96 0.38
N LEU A 135 -5.21 3.22 -0.01
CA LEU A 135 -4.21 2.18 -0.04
C LEU A 135 -3.83 1.75 1.37
N PHE A 136 -3.36 2.65 2.25
CA PHE A 136 -2.80 2.24 3.54
C PHE A 136 -3.82 1.55 4.47
N ARG A 137 -5.11 1.88 4.36
CA ARG A 137 -6.19 1.14 5.04
C ARG A 137 -6.22 -0.34 4.66
N PHE A 138 -5.82 -0.69 3.45
CA PHE A 138 -5.71 -2.06 2.94
C PHE A 138 -4.29 -2.63 3.13
N ALA A 139 -3.26 -1.87 2.74
CA ALA A 139 -1.90 -2.38 2.65
C ALA A 139 -1.30 -2.67 4.02
N ALA A 140 -1.58 -1.86 5.05
CA ALA A 140 -1.08 -2.10 6.40
C ALA A 140 -1.50 -3.48 6.96
N PRO A 141 -2.81 -3.84 7.00
CA PRO A 141 -3.19 -5.19 7.42
C PRO A 141 -2.71 -6.28 6.47
N ALA A 142 -2.75 -6.05 5.14
CA ALA A 142 -2.36 -7.06 4.16
C ALA A 142 -0.88 -7.46 4.29
N LEU A 143 0.01 -6.47 4.40
CA LEU A 143 1.45 -6.67 4.59
C LEU A 143 1.72 -7.38 5.92
N MET A 144 1.07 -6.99 7.02
CA MET A 144 1.23 -7.66 8.31
C MET A 144 0.74 -9.10 8.31
N ALA A 145 -0.30 -9.41 7.56
CA ALA A 145 -0.78 -10.78 7.36
C ALA A 145 0.15 -11.62 6.46
N GLY A 146 1.21 -11.04 5.88
CA GLY A 146 2.16 -11.74 5.03
C GLY A 146 1.82 -11.72 3.54
N ASN A 147 0.89 -10.86 3.10
CA ASN A 147 0.56 -10.68 1.68
C ASN A 147 1.50 -9.67 1.01
N GLY A 148 1.62 -9.77 -0.31
CA GLY A 148 2.15 -8.70 -1.16
C GLY A 148 1.01 -7.89 -1.79
N ALA A 149 1.34 -6.80 -2.47
CA ALA A 149 0.32 -6.01 -3.16
C ALA A 149 0.80 -5.41 -4.48
N VAL A 150 -0.13 -5.29 -5.43
CA VAL A 150 0.09 -4.55 -6.68
C VAL A 150 -0.97 -3.46 -6.74
N LEU A 151 -0.54 -2.20 -6.84
CA LEU A 151 -1.43 -1.04 -6.87
C LEU A 151 -1.75 -0.63 -8.30
N LYS A 152 -3.03 -0.65 -8.65
CA LYS A 152 -3.56 0.09 -9.80
C LYS A 152 -4.34 1.29 -9.30
N HIS A 153 -3.75 2.48 -9.37
CA HIS A 153 -4.41 3.68 -8.87
C HIS A 153 -5.27 4.37 -9.94
N SER A 154 -5.98 5.41 -9.52
CA SER A 154 -6.68 6.32 -10.43
C SER A 154 -5.67 7.13 -11.23
N GLU A 155 -5.91 7.31 -12.53
CA GLU A 155 -5.03 8.07 -13.43
C GLU A 155 -4.77 9.51 -12.98
N ASN A 156 -5.77 10.12 -12.32
CA ASN A 156 -5.68 11.47 -11.75
C ASN A 156 -4.71 11.58 -10.56
N SER A 157 -4.25 10.46 -9.98
CA SER A 157 -3.40 10.43 -8.78
C SER A 157 -2.18 9.53 -8.98
N THR A 158 -1.65 9.52 -10.22
CA THR A 158 -0.51 8.66 -10.59
C THR A 158 0.76 9.05 -9.83
N GLY A 159 1.01 10.35 -9.60
CA GLY A 159 2.13 10.80 -8.80
C GLY A 159 2.00 10.36 -7.34
N CYS A 160 0.80 10.43 -6.76
CA CYS A 160 0.53 9.86 -5.44
C CYS A 160 0.84 8.36 -5.39
N ALA A 161 0.44 7.59 -6.40
CA ALA A 161 0.70 6.14 -6.45
C ALA A 161 2.20 5.82 -6.41
N LEU A 162 2.98 6.51 -7.25
CA LEU A 162 4.43 6.34 -7.32
C LEU A 162 5.14 6.81 -6.06
N GLU A 163 4.65 7.89 -5.43
CA GLU A 163 5.19 8.36 -4.16
C GLU A 163 4.92 7.36 -3.03
N ILE A 164 3.78 6.67 -3.05
CA ILE A 164 3.51 5.60 -2.09
C ILE A 164 4.45 4.41 -2.28
N GLU A 165 4.64 3.96 -3.52
CA GLU A 165 5.61 2.89 -3.82
C GLU A 165 7.01 3.25 -3.32
N LYS A 166 7.45 4.48 -3.59
CA LYS A 166 8.72 5.00 -3.10
C LYS A 166 8.82 4.97 -1.58
N ILE A 167 7.81 5.44 -0.85
CA ILE A 167 7.80 5.41 0.63
C ILE A 167 7.88 3.98 1.17
N ILE A 168 7.16 3.05 0.53
CA ILE A 168 7.16 1.63 0.91
C ILE A 168 8.57 1.03 0.71
N HIS A 169 9.23 1.33 -0.41
CA HIS A 169 10.60 0.87 -0.68
C HIS A 169 11.63 1.55 0.23
N GLU A 170 11.50 2.85 0.50
CA GLU A 170 12.34 3.60 1.45
C GLU A 170 12.29 3.01 2.87
N ALA A 171 11.14 2.44 3.28
CA ALA A 171 11.02 1.74 4.55
C ALA A 171 11.73 0.37 4.58
N GLY A 172 12.20 -0.12 3.43
CA GLY A 172 12.92 -1.38 3.27
C GLY A 172 12.05 -2.58 2.90
N ILE A 173 10.78 -2.36 2.53
CA ILE A 173 9.97 -3.43 1.96
C ILE A 173 10.59 -3.85 0.61
N PRO A 174 10.74 -5.17 0.33
CA PRO A 174 11.32 -5.63 -0.93
C PRO A 174 10.61 -5.02 -2.13
N GLU A 175 11.37 -4.53 -3.12
CA GLU A 175 10.83 -3.77 -4.25
C GLU A 175 9.68 -4.50 -4.93
N ASP A 176 9.85 -5.78 -5.23
CA ASP A 176 8.83 -6.55 -5.94
C ASP A 176 7.62 -6.92 -5.07
N LEU A 177 7.69 -6.84 -3.73
CA LEU A 177 6.55 -7.16 -2.86
C LEU A 177 5.43 -6.12 -2.97
N PHE A 178 5.79 -4.87 -3.31
CA PHE A 178 4.85 -3.80 -3.56
C PHE A 178 5.22 -3.03 -4.83
N ARG A 179 4.36 -3.05 -5.84
CA ARG A 179 4.58 -2.35 -7.11
C ARG A 179 3.34 -1.61 -7.57
N THR A 180 3.52 -0.46 -8.22
CA THR A 180 2.45 0.27 -8.91
C THR A 180 2.42 -0.11 -10.38
N ILE A 181 1.22 -0.36 -10.91
CA ILE A 181 0.97 -0.47 -12.34
C ILE A 181 0.39 0.85 -12.85
N ILE A 182 1.01 1.38 -13.92
CA ILE A 182 0.51 2.54 -14.65
C ILE A 182 -0.21 2.04 -15.89
N ARG A 183 -1.54 1.99 -15.85
CA ARG A 183 -2.39 1.61 -16.98
C ARG A 183 -3.76 2.26 -16.83
N ASP A 184 -4.41 2.59 -17.94
CA ASP A 184 -5.73 3.22 -17.93
C ASP A 184 -6.84 2.23 -17.48
N LYS A 185 -8.12 2.54 -17.69
CA LYS A 185 -9.24 1.63 -17.38
C LYS A 185 -9.64 0.73 -18.55
N SER A 186 -9.08 0.97 -19.73
CA SER A 186 -9.57 0.50 -21.02
C SER A 186 -8.78 -0.69 -21.56
N GLY A 187 -7.70 -1.12 -20.88
CA GLY A 187 -6.82 -2.19 -21.36
C GLY A 187 -6.26 -3.09 -20.29
#